data_AF-A0A2P5TR50-F1
#
_entry.id   AF-A0A2P5TR50-F1
#
_cell.length_a   1.000
_cell.length_b   1.000
_cell.length_c   1.000
_cell.angle_alpha   90.00
_cell.angle_beta   90.00
_cell.angle_gamma   90.00
#
_symmetry.space_group_name_H-M   'P 1'
#
loop_
_entity.id
_entity.type
_entity.pdbx_description
1 polymer ?
#
loop_
_entity_poly.entity_id
_entity_poly.type
_entity_poly.pdbx_seq_one_letter_code
_entity_poly.pdbx_strand_id
1 'polypeptide(L)'
;MDWDPHFTGRNGVLAQLAGLVDITTPQWPTLAELNQRLAADLPVQFIDDERFVALNCYYEQAVAQGMVPTRAANWHDFFGAVIWTLFPRTKALLNRLHMEDIAATGLGKRTPRRDRVTHFDECGLILAVPDKAESEHWLREHDWQRLFITERDRWSQSWQPFIFGHALYEQALAPFIGMTGKCVVLEMEAAFFALPTAARYPLLDARLAERLEQDTLFDRPRPLLPLPLLGIPGWWPANDDPDFYQNRDYFRPRRNR
;
A
#
# COMPACT_ATOMS: atom_id res chain seq x y z
N MET A 1 6.48 -19.51 -3.26
CA MET A 1 6.70 -19.09 -4.66
C MET A 1 8.16 -18.74 -4.79
N ASP A 2 8.83 -19.22 -5.83
CA ASP A 2 10.26 -18.94 -6.03
C ASP A 2 10.50 -17.47 -6.38
N TRP A 3 11.75 -17.03 -6.23
CA TRP A 3 12.17 -15.70 -6.65
C TRP A 3 12.01 -15.54 -8.15
N ASP A 4 11.58 -14.36 -8.58
CA ASP A 4 11.48 -13.98 -9.97
C ASP A 4 11.94 -12.53 -10.11
N PRO A 5 13.13 -12.26 -10.66
CA PRO A 5 13.61 -10.89 -10.84
C PRO A 5 12.80 -10.08 -11.85
N HIS A 6 11.91 -10.71 -12.63
CA HIS A 6 11.03 -10.06 -13.60
C HIS A 6 9.58 -9.96 -13.10
N PHE A 7 9.35 -10.07 -11.79
CA PHE A 7 8.01 -10.07 -11.20
C PHE A 7 7.16 -8.85 -11.61
N THR A 8 7.78 -7.69 -11.86
CA THR A 8 7.11 -6.46 -12.30
C THR A 8 6.43 -6.60 -13.66
N GLY A 9 6.83 -7.58 -14.48
CA GLY A 9 6.22 -7.86 -15.79
C GLY A 9 4.99 -8.77 -15.75
N ARG A 10 4.62 -9.33 -14.58
CA ARG A 10 3.58 -10.35 -14.50
C ARG A 10 2.15 -9.82 -14.69
N ASN A 11 1.87 -8.61 -14.22
CA ASN A 11 0.57 -7.95 -14.34
C ASN A 11 0.69 -6.45 -14.05
N GLY A 12 -0.37 -5.69 -14.34
CA GLY A 12 -0.37 -4.24 -14.18
C GLY A 12 -0.24 -3.74 -12.74
N VAL A 13 -0.55 -4.58 -11.75
CA VAL A 13 -0.37 -4.27 -10.33
C VAL A 13 1.13 -4.25 -9.99
N LEU A 14 1.86 -5.32 -10.33
CA LEU A 14 3.30 -5.39 -10.09
C LEU A 14 4.10 -4.46 -11.00
N ALA A 15 3.57 -4.12 -12.18
CA ALA A 15 4.17 -3.14 -13.09
C ALA A 15 4.28 -1.74 -12.48
N GLN A 16 3.53 -1.42 -11.41
CA GLN A 16 3.69 -0.16 -10.67
C GLN A 16 5.09 0.01 -10.06
N LEU A 17 5.82 -1.09 -9.82
CA LEU A 17 7.18 -1.08 -9.28
C LEU A 17 8.26 -0.99 -10.36
N ALA A 18 7.90 -1.08 -11.64
CA ALA A 18 8.86 -1.03 -12.74
C ALA A 18 9.61 0.31 -12.76
N GLY A 19 10.94 0.24 -12.76
CA GLY A 19 11.82 1.43 -12.72
C GLY A 19 11.92 2.12 -11.36
N LEU A 20 11.23 1.62 -10.32
CA LEU A 20 11.36 2.08 -8.94
C LEU A 20 12.25 1.16 -8.11
N VAL A 21 12.25 -0.13 -8.42
CA VAL A 21 13.04 -1.16 -7.74
C VAL A 21 13.90 -1.87 -8.78
N ASP A 22 15.21 -1.65 -8.72
CA ASP A 22 16.19 -2.28 -9.63
C ASP A 22 16.95 -3.41 -8.91
N ILE A 23 16.25 -4.53 -8.75
CA ILE A 23 16.79 -5.77 -8.18
C ILE A 23 16.68 -6.86 -9.26
N THR A 24 17.75 -6.97 -10.04
CA THR A 24 17.86 -7.87 -11.20
C THR A 24 18.65 -9.15 -10.90
N THR A 25 18.89 -9.44 -9.62
CA THR A 25 19.66 -10.62 -9.19
C THR A 25 18.91 -11.91 -9.52
N PRO A 26 19.59 -12.97 -10.00
CA PRO A 26 18.94 -14.24 -10.35
C PRO A 26 18.46 -15.03 -9.12
N GLN A 27 18.95 -14.67 -7.94
CA GLN A 27 18.58 -15.26 -6.66
C GLN A 27 17.91 -14.22 -5.78
N TRP A 28 17.24 -14.69 -4.72
CA TRP A 28 16.71 -13.82 -3.68
C TRP A 28 17.78 -12.82 -3.22
N PRO A 29 17.46 -11.51 -3.16
CA PRO A 29 18.40 -10.53 -2.63
C PRO A 29 18.71 -10.86 -1.17
N THR A 30 19.99 -10.79 -0.84
CA THR A 30 20.46 -10.89 0.54
C THR A 30 20.01 -9.68 1.35
N LEU A 31 19.98 -9.81 2.67
CA LEU A 31 19.67 -8.70 3.56
C LEU A 31 20.64 -7.52 3.39
N ALA A 32 21.91 -7.80 3.07
CA ALA A 32 22.92 -6.77 2.80
C ALA A 32 22.58 -5.99 1.52
N GLU A 33 22.17 -6.68 0.45
CA GLU A 33 21.75 -6.04 -0.80
C GLU A 33 20.46 -5.23 -0.62
N LEU A 34 19.50 -5.73 0.16
CA LEU A 34 18.29 -4.97 0.50
C LEU A 34 18.65 -3.69 1.25
N ASN A 35 19.50 -3.76 2.28
CA ASN A 35 19.94 -2.56 3.00
C ASN A 35 20.67 -1.57 2.08
N GLN A 36 21.58 -2.06 1.23
CA GLN A 36 22.34 -1.20 0.31
C GLN A 36 21.46 -0.52 -0.73
N ARG A 37 20.45 -1.19 -1.26
CA ARG A 37 19.63 -0.69 -2.38
C ARG A 37 18.39 0.07 -1.95
N LEU A 38 17.77 -0.35 -0.85
CA LEU A 38 16.46 0.13 -0.42
C LEU A 38 16.51 0.97 0.86
N ALA A 39 17.53 0.80 1.70
CA ALA A 39 17.61 1.49 2.99
C ALA A 39 18.81 2.44 3.14
N ALA A 40 19.63 2.63 2.10
CA ALA A 40 20.86 3.42 2.20
C ALA A 40 20.65 4.84 2.73
N ASP A 41 19.55 5.48 2.32
CA ASP A 41 19.17 6.84 2.72
C ASP A 41 18.00 6.87 3.72
N LEU A 42 17.62 5.71 4.28
CA LEU A 42 16.50 5.60 5.21
C LEU A 42 17.00 5.62 6.67
N PRO A 43 16.17 6.10 7.62
CA PRO A 43 16.49 6.02 9.05
C PRO A 43 16.24 4.62 9.64
N VAL A 44 16.16 3.58 8.80
CA VAL A 44 15.91 2.20 9.20
C VAL A 44 16.92 1.26 8.56
N GLN A 45 17.14 0.11 9.17
CA GLN A 45 17.91 -0.99 8.62
C GLN A 45 17.08 -2.28 8.69
N PHE A 46 17.17 -3.11 7.66
CA PHE A 46 16.56 -4.43 7.66
C PHE A 46 17.45 -5.40 8.46
N ILE A 47 16.84 -6.15 9.37
CA ILE A 47 17.51 -7.13 10.24
C ILE A 47 16.93 -8.53 10.05
N ASP A 48 17.74 -9.56 10.25
CA ASP A 48 17.30 -10.95 10.21
C ASP A 48 16.60 -11.40 11.49
N ASP A 49 16.07 -12.62 11.47
CA ASP A 49 15.35 -13.22 12.60
C ASP A 49 16.24 -13.42 13.83
N GLU A 50 17.53 -13.76 13.66
CA GLU A 50 18.46 -13.97 14.78
C GLU A 50 18.64 -12.66 15.56
N ARG A 51 18.91 -11.56 14.83
CA ARG A 51 19.04 -10.23 15.43
C ARG A 51 17.71 -9.76 16.01
N PHE A 52 16.57 -10.03 15.36
CA PHE A 52 15.27 -9.64 15.89
C PHE A 52 14.92 -10.37 17.19
N VAL A 53 15.16 -11.68 17.27
CA VAL A 53 14.99 -12.47 18.50
C VAL A 53 15.89 -11.93 19.62
N ALA A 54 17.12 -11.54 19.30
CA ALA A 54 18.04 -10.96 20.28
C ALA A 54 17.58 -9.61 20.85
N LEU A 55 16.78 -8.83 20.10
CA LEU A 55 16.18 -7.58 20.61
C LEU A 55 15.14 -7.84 21.70
N ASN A 56 14.57 -9.05 21.77
CA ASN A 56 13.57 -9.46 22.76
C ASN A 56 12.44 -8.43 22.93
N CYS A 57 11.93 -7.92 21.81
CA CYS A 57 10.86 -6.94 21.77
C CYS A 57 9.84 -7.26 20.67
N TYR A 58 8.73 -6.54 20.65
CA TYR A 58 7.72 -6.69 19.61
C TYR A 58 8.15 -5.99 18.32
N TYR A 59 7.58 -6.40 17.19
CA TYR A 59 7.91 -5.87 15.86
C TYR A 59 7.87 -4.34 15.83
N GLU A 60 6.79 -3.72 16.33
CA GLU A 60 6.66 -2.26 16.31
C GLU A 60 7.72 -1.56 17.18
N GLN A 61 8.21 -2.20 18.23
CA GLN A 61 9.30 -1.65 19.07
C GLN A 61 10.65 -1.75 18.39
N ALA A 62 10.92 -2.82 17.63
CA ALA A 62 12.12 -2.93 16.81
C ALA A 62 12.13 -1.84 15.74
N VAL A 63 11.00 -1.67 15.04
CA VAL A 63 10.84 -0.63 14.01
C VAL A 63 11.03 0.77 14.59
N ALA A 64 10.52 1.04 15.80
CA ALA A 64 10.72 2.32 16.49
C ALA A 64 12.20 2.61 16.81
N GLN A 65 13.05 1.57 16.89
CA GLN A 65 14.51 1.66 17.04
C GLN A 65 15.24 1.70 15.69
N GLY A 66 14.52 1.85 14.58
CA GLY A 66 15.09 1.82 13.24
C GLY A 66 15.51 0.43 12.76
N MET A 67 14.98 -0.64 13.36
CA MET A 67 15.28 -2.02 12.97
C MET A 67 14.02 -2.68 12.44
N VAL A 68 14.00 -2.99 11.15
CA VAL A 68 12.84 -3.61 10.48
C VAL A 68 13.13 -5.10 10.30
N PRO A 69 12.47 -6.01 11.04
CA PRO A 69 12.59 -7.44 10.82
C PRO A 69 12.23 -7.80 9.37
N THR A 70 13.09 -8.57 8.71
CA THR A 70 12.95 -8.93 7.29
C THR A 70 13.51 -10.35 7.09
N ARG A 71 12.61 -11.31 6.91
CA ARG A 71 12.95 -12.72 6.71
C ARG A 71 13.62 -12.91 5.35
N ALA A 72 14.63 -13.76 5.31
CA ALA A 72 15.27 -14.15 4.06
C ALA A 72 14.29 -14.91 3.14
N ALA A 73 14.41 -14.70 1.83
CA ALA A 73 13.62 -15.39 0.82
C ALA A 73 12.10 -15.28 1.02
N ASN A 74 11.61 -14.09 1.38
CA ASN A 74 10.22 -13.85 1.73
C ASN A 74 9.63 -12.68 0.90
N TRP A 75 8.61 -12.97 0.09
CA TRP A 75 7.97 -11.96 -0.78
C TRP A 75 7.27 -10.85 0.01
N HIS A 76 6.61 -11.21 1.12
CA HIS A 76 5.94 -10.25 1.99
C HIS A 76 6.90 -9.21 2.53
N ASP A 77 8.01 -9.66 3.14
CA ASP A 77 8.98 -8.78 3.75
C ASP A 77 9.81 -8.03 2.70
N PHE A 78 10.04 -8.63 1.52
CA PHE A 78 10.60 -7.94 0.36
C PHE A 78 9.73 -6.74 -0.07
N PHE A 79 8.42 -6.94 -0.24
CA PHE A 79 7.53 -5.83 -0.56
C PHE A 79 7.42 -4.83 0.61
N GLY A 80 7.52 -5.30 1.86
CA GLY A 80 7.64 -4.43 3.03
C GLY A 80 8.86 -3.50 2.95
N ALA A 81 10.02 -4.02 2.55
CA ALA A 81 11.24 -3.24 2.34
C ALA A 81 11.10 -2.22 1.19
N VAL A 82 10.45 -2.62 0.10
CA VAL A 82 10.12 -1.71 -1.02
C VAL A 82 9.22 -0.57 -0.54
N ILE A 83 8.17 -0.87 0.24
CA ILE A 83 7.26 0.15 0.77
C ILE A 83 7.98 1.11 1.74
N TRP A 84 8.93 0.62 2.55
CA TRP A 84 9.78 1.51 3.36
C TRP A 84 10.57 2.51 2.53
N THR A 85 11.03 2.11 1.35
CA THR A 85 11.76 2.99 0.42
C THR A 85 10.83 4.03 -0.21
N LEU A 86 9.62 3.61 -0.59
CA LEU A 86 8.66 4.44 -1.31
C LEU A 86 7.86 5.39 -0.39
N PHE A 87 7.62 4.98 0.86
CA PHE A 87 6.79 5.70 1.83
C PHE A 87 7.40 5.78 3.24
N PRO A 88 8.65 6.24 3.40
CA PRO A 88 9.32 6.24 4.70
C PRO A 88 8.61 7.10 5.76
N ARG A 89 8.03 8.25 5.38
CA ARG A 89 7.34 9.15 6.31
C ARG A 89 6.04 8.53 6.80
N THR A 90 5.27 7.94 5.90
CA THR A 90 4.02 7.27 6.26
C THR A 90 4.29 6.03 7.12
N LYS A 91 5.27 5.18 6.77
CA LYS A 91 5.64 4.02 7.61
C LYS A 91 6.09 4.44 9.01
N ALA A 92 6.89 5.50 9.12
CA ALA A 92 7.28 6.06 10.42
C ALA A 92 6.07 6.60 11.22
N LEU A 93 5.13 7.29 10.57
CA LEU A 93 3.87 7.74 11.18
C LEU A 93 3.07 6.54 11.72
N LEU A 94 2.85 5.50 10.91
CA LEU A 94 2.09 4.32 11.34
C LEU A 94 2.74 3.64 12.54
N ASN A 95 4.06 3.49 12.53
CA ASN A 95 4.78 2.95 13.68
C ASN A 95 4.65 3.82 14.93
N ARG A 96 4.75 5.15 14.79
CA ARG A 96 4.54 6.06 15.92
C ARG A 96 3.13 5.92 16.52
N LEU A 97 2.08 5.83 15.69
CA LEU A 97 0.71 5.62 16.16
C LEU A 97 0.57 4.29 16.91
N HIS A 98 1.24 3.23 16.47
CA HIS A 98 1.31 1.98 17.22
C HIS A 98 1.98 2.17 18.58
N MET A 99 3.11 2.87 18.63
CA MET A 99 3.87 3.09 19.86
C MET A 99 3.13 3.98 20.86
N GLU A 100 2.41 5.00 20.41
CA GLU A 100 1.53 5.82 21.26
C GLU A 100 0.46 4.98 21.95
N ASP A 101 -0.21 4.08 21.21
CA ASP A 101 -1.21 3.18 21.80
C ASP A 101 -0.59 2.14 22.73
N ILE A 102 0.57 1.60 22.36
CA ILE A 102 1.31 0.66 23.21
C ILE A 102 1.69 1.33 24.53
N ALA A 103 2.15 2.59 24.51
CA ALA A 103 2.47 3.34 25.71
C ALA A 103 1.24 3.59 26.59
N ALA A 104 0.07 3.83 25.98
CA ALA A 104 -1.17 4.09 26.71
C ALA A 104 -1.86 2.83 27.27
N THR A 105 -1.85 1.71 26.53
CA THR A 105 -2.67 0.53 26.86
C THR A 105 -1.86 -0.74 27.15
N GLY A 106 -0.54 -0.70 26.99
CA GLY A 106 0.33 -1.87 27.03
C GLY A 106 0.25 -2.72 25.75
N LEU A 107 1.23 -3.63 25.60
CA LEU A 107 1.42 -4.44 24.40
C LEU A 107 0.31 -5.47 24.15
N GLY A 108 -0.24 -6.05 25.23
CA GLY A 108 -1.17 -7.18 25.16
C GLY A 108 -2.59 -6.82 24.71
N LYS A 109 -2.96 -5.53 24.66
CA LYS A 109 -4.29 -5.09 24.22
C LYS A 109 -4.19 -4.37 22.88
N ARG A 110 -4.76 -4.97 21.85
CA ARG A 110 -4.87 -4.33 20.53
C ARG A 110 -6.03 -3.33 20.54
N THR A 111 -5.74 -2.08 20.18
CA THR A 111 -6.74 -1.02 20.09
C THR A 111 -7.38 -1.03 18.69
N PRO A 112 -8.62 -0.50 18.55
CA PRO A 112 -9.22 -0.32 17.23
C PRO A 112 -8.39 0.56 16.28
N ARG A 113 -7.61 1.50 16.82
CA ARG A 113 -6.69 2.34 16.03
C ARG A 113 -5.53 1.51 15.50
N ARG A 114 -4.85 0.72 16.33
CA ARG A 114 -3.81 -0.23 15.89
C ARG A 114 -4.33 -1.22 14.83
N ASP A 115 -5.57 -1.71 14.96
CA ASP A 115 -6.18 -2.58 13.93
C ASP A 115 -6.29 -1.88 12.58
N ARG A 116 -6.73 -0.61 12.56
CA ARG A 116 -6.89 0.14 11.31
C ARG A 116 -5.55 0.53 10.70
N VAL A 117 -4.57 0.89 11.55
CA VAL A 117 -3.19 1.16 11.12
C VAL A 117 -2.60 -0.07 10.44
N THR A 118 -2.65 -1.25 11.08
CA THR A 118 -2.15 -2.49 10.46
C THR A 118 -2.93 -2.84 9.19
N HIS A 119 -4.24 -2.64 9.17
CA HIS A 119 -5.02 -2.93 7.97
C HIS A 119 -4.63 -2.05 6.79
N PHE A 120 -4.25 -0.79 7.04
CA PHE A 120 -3.70 0.08 6.00
C PHE A 120 -2.26 -0.31 5.65
N ASP A 121 -1.42 -0.70 6.61
CA ASP A 121 -0.06 -1.18 6.35
C ASP A 121 -0.02 -2.45 5.48
N GLU A 122 -1.01 -3.31 5.61
CA GLU A 122 -1.12 -4.56 4.83
C GLU A 122 -1.83 -4.35 3.49
N CYS A 123 -2.95 -3.62 3.49
CA CYS A 123 -3.86 -3.55 2.36
C CYS A 123 -4.11 -2.12 1.85
N GLY A 124 -3.29 -1.15 2.23
CA GLY A 124 -3.46 0.26 1.89
C GLY A 124 -3.32 0.55 0.40
N LEU A 125 -4.18 1.42 -0.09
CA LEU A 125 -4.15 1.92 -1.45
C LEU A 125 -4.36 3.43 -1.39
N ILE A 126 -3.67 4.16 -2.26
CA ILE A 126 -3.80 5.61 -2.38
C ILE A 126 -4.35 5.88 -3.77
N LEU A 127 -5.41 6.69 -3.87
CA LEU A 127 -5.91 7.18 -5.14
C LEU A 127 -5.65 8.69 -5.21
N ALA A 128 -4.63 9.08 -5.97
CA ALA A 128 -4.34 10.49 -6.22
C ALA A 128 -5.23 11.01 -7.36
N VAL A 129 -5.93 12.12 -7.12
CA VAL A 129 -6.89 12.73 -8.06
C VAL A 129 -6.81 14.27 -8.01
N PRO A 130 -7.26 15.00 -9.05
CA PRO A 130 -7.30 16.47 -9.01
C PRO A 130 -8.41 17.04 -8.13
N ASP A 131 -9.52 16.32 -7.98
CA ASP A 131 -10.64 16.63 -7.08
C ASP A 131 -11.10 15.33 -6.43
N LYS A 132 -11.04 15.27 -5.11
CA LYS A 132 -11.37 14.05 -4.36
C LYS A 132 -12.86 13.84 -4.13
N ALA A 133 -13.71 14.88 -4.19
CA ALA A 133 -15.08 14.81 -3.72
C ALA A 133 -15.91 13.74 -4.45
N GLU A 134 -15.85 13.73 -5.79
CA GLU A 134 -16.58 12.76 -6.62
C GLU A 134 -16.08 11.33 -6.40
N SER A 135 -14.76 11.13 -6.45
CA SER A 135 -14.16 9.80 -6.30
C SER A 135 -14.41 9.20 -4.92
N GLU A 136 -14.29 9.98 -3.85
CA GLU A 136 -14.64 9.55 -2.49
C GLU A 136 -16.13 9.22 -2.39
N HIS A 137 -17.00 10.03 -2.99
CA HIS A 137 -18.43 9.77 -2.98
C HIS A 137 -18.77 8.42 -3.63
N TRP A 138 -18.27 8.16 -4.85
CA TRP A 138 -18.55 6.89 -5.53
C TRP A 138 -17.93 5.68 -4.82
N LEU A 139 -16.73 5.83 -4.24
CA LEU A 139 -16.13 4.80 -3.39
C LEU A 139 -16.98 4.51 -2.14
N ARG A 140 -17.54 5.54 -1.48
CA ARG A 140 -18.42 5.38 -0.31
C ARG A 140 -19.76 4.74 -0.67
N GLU A 141 -20.31 5.08 -1.82
CA GLU A 141 -21.58 4.50 -2.33
C GLU A 141 -21.40 3.14 -3.00
N HIS A 142 -20.16 2.66 -3.15
CA HIS A 142 -19.83 1.44 -3.89
C HIS A 142 -20.35 1.49 -5.34
N ASP A 143 -20.30 2.67 -5.96
CA ASP A 143 -20.71 2.86 -7.36
C ASP A 143 -19.61 2.39 -8.31
N TRP A 144 -19.41 1.07 -8.36
CA TRP A 144 -18.37 0.43 -9.15
C TRP A 144 -18.55 0.64 -10.65
N GLN A 145 -19.80 0.74 -11.09
CA GLN A 145 -20.14 0.98 -12.49
C GLN A 145 -19.70 2.40 -12.90
N ARG A 146 -19.98 3.42 -12.07
CA ARG A 146 -19.46 4.76 -12.31
C ARG A 146 -17.94 4.79 -12.26
N LEU A 147 -17.34 4.23 -11.21
CA LEU A 147 -15.89 4.26 -10.99
C LEU A 147 -15.09 3.62 -12.11
N PHE A 148 -15.50 2.44 -12.60
CA PHE A 148 -14.66 1.64 -13.50
C PHE A 148 -15.12 1.62 -14.96
N ILE A 149 -16.37 1.98 -15.23
CA ILE A 149 -16.94 1.99 -16.58
C ILE A 149 -17.20 3.42 -17.04
N THR A 150 -18.10 4.13 -16.37
CA THR A 150 -18.51 5.46 -16.84
C THR A 150 -17.37 6.48 -16.78
N GLU A 151 -16.53 6.40 -15.74
CA GLU A 151 -15.39 7.29 -15.54
C GLU A 151 -14.05 6.59 -15.84
N ARG A 152 -14.08 5.52 -16.65
CA ARG A 152 -12.88 4.72 -16.99
C ARG A 152 -11.73 5.58 -17.51
N ASP A 153 -12.03 6.58 -18.34
CA ASP A 153 -11.03 7.49 -18.92
C ASP A 153 -10.28 8.31 -17.86
N ARG A 154 -10.84 8.53 -16.68
CA ARG A 154 -10.12 9.22 -15.61
C ARG A 154 -8.90 8.43 -15.14
N TRP A 155 -8.96 7.09 -15.12
CA TRP A 155 -7.85 6.22 -14.69
C TRP A 155 -6.63 6.27 -15.60
N SER A 156 -6.81 6.60 -16.88
CA SER A 156 -5.70 6.77 -17.81
C SER A 156 -5.15 8.21 -17.86
N GLN A 157 -5.90 9.18 -17.32
CA GLN A 157 -5.59 10.61 -17.45
C GLN A 157 -5.17 11.27 -16.13
N SER A 158 -6.01 11.18 -15.11
CA SER A 158 -5.91 12.02 -13.90
C SER A 158 -6.09 11.26 -12.59
N TRP A 159 -6.56 10.02 -12.60
CA TRP A 159 -6.71 9.19 -11.41
C TRP A 159 -5.59 8.18 -11.36
N GLN A 160 -4.70 8.34 -10.37
CA GLN A 160 -3.50 7.53 -10.27
C GLN A 160 -3.52 6.72 -8.97
N PRO A 161 -3.66 5.39 -9.06
CA PRO A 161 -3.58 4.51 -7.91
C PRO A 161 -2.13 4.17 -7.55
N PHE A 162 -1.80 4.17 -6.26
CA PHE A 162 -0.51 3.77 -5.71
C PHE A 162 -0.72 2.78 -4.57
N ILE A 163 -0.02 1.65 -4.61
CA ILE A 163 -0.06 0.67 -3.53
C ILE A 163 0.84 1.11 -2.40
N PHE A 164 0.27 1.11 -1.19
CA PHE A 164 0.99 1.28 0.06
C PHE A 164 1.07 -0.05 0.83
N GLY A 165 -0.02 -0.83 0.84
CA GLY A 165 -0.10 -2.09 1.54
C GLY A 165 0.76 -3.16 0.87
N HIS A 166 1.85 -3.58 1.50
CA HIS A 166 2.80 -4.51 0.89
C HIS A 166 2.21 -5.89 0.59
N ALA A 167 1.21 -6.34 1.36
CA ALA A 167 0.53 -7.61 1.08
C ALA A 167 -0.31 -7.57 -0.22
N LEU A 168 -0.70 -6.40 -0.72
CA LEU A 168 -1.35 -6.31 -2.04
C LEU A 168 -0.40 -6.72 -3.17
N TYR A 169 0.89 -6.37 -3.06
CA TYR A 169 1.89 -6.82 -4.03
C TYR A 169 2.15 -8.32 -3.91
N GLU A 170 2.22 -8.87 -2.69
CA GLU A 170 2.35 -10.31 -2.50
C GLU A 170 1.16 -11.07 -3.11
N GLN A 171 -0.07 -10.62 -2.85
CA GLN A 171 -1.28 -11.19 -3.46
C GLN A 171 -1.25 -11.07 -4.98
N ALA A 172 -0.70 -9.98 -5.53
CA ALA A 172 -0.58 -9.78 -6.97
C ALA A 172 0.40 -10.74 -7.65
N LEU A 173 1.22 -11.50 -6.91
CA LEU A 173 2.01 -12.59 -7.48
C LEU A 173 1.13 -13.76 -7.96
N ALA A 174 -0.04 -13.94 -7.35
CA ALA A 174 -1.07 -14.91 -7.75
C ALA A 174 -2.47 -14.30 -7.55
N PRO A 175 -2.89 -13.38 -8.45
CA PRO A 175 -4.12 -12.61 -8.27
C PRO A 175 -5.38 -13.48 -8.16
N PHE A 176 -6.35 -13.04 -7.36
CA PHE A 176 -7.62 -13.74 -7.17
C PHE A 176 -8.80 -12.78 -7.06
N ILE A 177 -9.99 -13.25 -7.45
CA ILE A 177 -11.23 -12.49 -7.29
C ILE A 177 -11.50 -12.28 -5.80
N GLY A 178 -11.59 -11.01 -5.38
CA GLY A 178 -11.73 -10.64 -3.98
C GLY A 178 -10.65 -9.68 -3.48
N MET A 179 -9.52 -9.56 -4.20
CA MET A 179 -8.47 -8.59 -3.88
C MET A 179 -9.04 -7.16 -3.81
N THR A 180 -9.03 -6.57 -2.62
CA THR A 180 -9.67 -5.27 -2.35
C THR A 180 -8.77 -4.44 -1.45
N GLY A 181 -8.30 -3.31 -1.98
CA GLY A 181 -7.50 -2.35 -1.24
C GLY A 181 -8.32 -1.52 -0.24
N LYS A 182 -7.61 -0.91 0.70
CA LYS A 182 -8.09 0.06 1.68
C LYS A 182 -7.65 1.44 1.24
N CYS A 183 -8.51 2.06 0.46
CA CYS A 183 -8.25 3.29 -0.25
C CYS A 183 -8.34 4.52 0.65
N VAL A 184 -7.32 5.38 0.54
CA VAL A 184 -7.33 6.79 0.92
C VAL A 184 -7.26 7.60 -0.36
N VAL A 185 -8.19 8.52 -0.55
CA VAL A 185 -8.16 9.43 -1.71
C VAL A 185 -7.38 10.68 -1.32
N LEU A 186 -6.41 11.05 -2.15
CA LEU A 186 -5.63 12.27 -1.97
C LEU A 186 -5.88 13.20 -3.15
N GLU A 187 -6.25 14.43 -2.81
CA GLU A 187 -6.27 15.51 -3.78
C GLU A 187 -4.84 16.01 -4.00
N MET A 188 -4.40 16.02 -5.26
CA MET A 188 -3.07 16.45 -5.68
C MET A 188 -3.21 17.53 -6.77
N GLU A 189 -2.29 18.50 -6.76
CA GLU A 189 -2.27 19.55 -7.78
C GLU A 189 -1.97 18.97 -9.18
N ALA A 190 -2.45 19.65 -10.23
CA ALA A 190 -2.26 19.21 -11.62
C ALA A 190 -0.79 18.92 -11.98
N ALA A 191 0.14 19.70 -11.44
CA ALA A 191 1.57 19.52 -11.68
C ALA A 191 2.11 18.16 -11.20
N PHE A 192 1.51 17.55 -10.16
CA PHE A 192 1.90 16.23 -9.66
C PHE A 192 1.80 15.15 -10.76
N PHE A 193 0.71 15.19 -11.53
CA PHE A 193 0.42 14.18 -12.56
C PHE A 193 1.35 14.27 -13.77
N ALA A 194 2.03 15.42 -13.96
CA ALA A 194 3.02 15.61 -15.01
C ALA A 194 4.43 15.12 -14.61
N LEU A 195 4.69 14.86 -13.32
CA LEU A 195 6.00 14.41 -12.86
C LEU A 195 6.32 12.98 -13.33
N PRO A 196 7.60 12.61 -13.48
CA PRO A 196 8.00 11.20 -13.60
C PRO A 196 7.57 10.39 -12.37
N THR A 197 7.27 9.10 -12.55
CA THR A 197 6.75 8.21 -11.49
C THR A 197 7.57 8.26 -10.20
N ALA A 198 8.90 8.14 -10.28
CA ALA A 198 9.77 8.18 -9.11
C ALA A 198 9.69 9.50 -8.32
N ALA A 199 9.51 10.64 -9.02
CA ALA A 199 9.40 11.96 -8.40
C ALA A 199 8.05 12.19 -7.71
N ARG A 200 7.03 11.38 -8.01
CA ARG A 200 5.72 11.45 -7.37
C ARG A 200 5.74 10.91 -5.94
N TYR A 201 6.51 9.86 -5.67
CA TYR A 201 6.49 9.17 -4.38
C TYR A 201 6.85 10.06 -3.17
N PRO A 202 7.93 10.87 -3.19
CA PRO A 202 8.24 11.74 -2.06
C PRO A 202 7.13 12.75 -1.74
N LEU A 203 6.47 13.29 -2.78
CA LEU A 203 5.36 14.22 -2.61
C LEU A 203 4.11 13.51 -2.09
N LEU A 204 3.83 12.32 -2.62
CA LEU A 204 2.70 11.50 -2.22
C LEU A 204 2.84 11.03 -0.77
N ASP A 205 4.02 10.56 -0.37
CA ASP A 205 4.32 10.12 0.99
C ASP A 205 4.19 11.26 2.00
N ALA A 206 4.75 12.43 1.68
CA ALA A 206 4.61 13.62 2.52
C ALA A 206 3.14 14.01 2.69
N ARG A 207 2.37 14.05 1.59
CA ARG A 207 0.96 14.43 1.62
C ARG A 207 0.09 13.39 2.34
N LEU A 208 0.38 12.11 2.16
CA LEU A 208 -0.32 11.03 2.83
C LEU A 208 -0.10 11.10 4.34
N ALA A 209 1.16 11.17 4.79
CA ALA A 209 1.50 11.26 6.20
C ALA A 209 0.82 12.47 6.86
N GLU A 210 0.91 13.65 6.24
CA GLU A 210 0.24 14.87 6.72
C GLU A 210 -1.28 14.66 6.85
N ARG A 211 -1.92 14.10 5.81
CA ARG A 211 -3.37 13.90 5.77
C ARG A 211 -3.85 12.92 6.84
N LEU A 212 -3.14 11.80 7.00
CA LEU A 212 -3.47 10.76 7.98
C LEU A 212 -3.42 11.32 9.41
N GLU A 213 -2.44 12.16 9.70
CA GLU A 213 -2.26 12.80 10.99
C GLU A 213 -3.30 13.91 11.23
N GLN A 214 -3.45 14.86 10.31
CA GLN A 214 -4.39 16.00 10.44
C GLN A 214 -5.84 15.54 10.60
N ASP A 215 -6.25 14.50 9.87
CA ASP A 215 -7.61 13.98 9.96
C ASP A 215 -7.84 13.07 11.16
N THR A 216 -6.78 12.73 11.90
CA THR A 216 -6.78 11.63 12.87
C THR A 216 -7.46 10.39 12.30
N LEU A 217 -7.10 10.05 11.05
CA LEU A 217 -7.91 9.17 10.20
C LEU A 217 -8.24 7.84 10.91
N PHE A 218 -7.25 7.25 11.56
CA PHE A 218 -7.37 5.96 12.23
C PHE A 218 -8.13 5.98 13.56
N ASP A 219 -8.44 7.15 14.11
CA ASP A 219 -9.29 7.26 15.32
C ASP A 219 -10.76 7.02 14.96
N ARG A 220 -11.14 7.33 13.73
CA ARG A 220 -12.52 7.21 13.23
C ARG A 220 -12.87 5.76 12.89
N PRO A 221 -14.13 5.33 13.10
CA PRO A 221 -14.56 4.01 12.68
C PRO A 221 -14.67 3.90 11.15
N ARG A 222 -14.07 2.84 10.58
CA ARG A 222 -14.09 2.53 9.14
C ARG A 222 -13.72 3.71 8.22
N PRO A 223 -12.53 4.29 8.40
CA PRO A 223 -12.15 5.47 7.63
C PRO A 223 -11.67 5.12 6.21
N LEU A 224 -11.29 3.86 5.98
CA LEU A 224 -10.70 3.36 4.74
C LEU A 224 -11.79 2.87 3.79
N LEU A 225 -11.75 3.35 2.55
CA LEU A 225 -12.74 3.02 1.53
C LEU A 225 -12.35 1.71 0.81
N PRO A 226 -13.27 0.77 0.57
CA PRO A 226 -12.94 -0.41 -0.22
C PRO A 226 -12.72 -0.01 -1.69
N LEU A 227 -11.67 -0.54 -2.32
CA LEU A 227 -11.44 -0.39 -3.76
C LEU A 227 -11.03 -1.75 -4.36
N PRO A 228 -11.90 -2.40 -5.16
CA PRO A 228 -11.58 -3.67 -5.84
C PRO A 228 -10.36 -3.52 -6.76
N LEU A 229 -9.26 -4.19 -6.40
CA LEU A 229 -7.95 -3.98 -7.04
C LEU A 229 -7.94 -4.40 -8.51
N LEU A 230 -8.55 -5.55 -8.83
CA LEU A 230 -8.65 -6.06 -10.19
C LEU A 230 -9.70 -5.31 -11.02
N GLY A 231 -10.48 -4.41 -10.42
CA GLY A 231 -11.38 -3.51 -11.15
C GLY A 231 -10.67 -2.30 -11.77
N ILE A 232 -9.49 -1.95 -11.27
CA ILE A 232 -8.72 -0.78 -11.71
C ILE A 232 -8.27 -0.99 -13.17
N PRO A 233 -8.65 -0.10 -14.10
CA PRO A 233 -8.28 -0.23 -15.51
C PRO A 233 -6.78 -0.43 -15.72
N GLY A 234 -6.40 -1.39 -16.57
CA GLY A 234 -5.01 -1.72 -16.88
C GLY A 234 -4.30 -2.62 -15.85
N TRP A 235 -4.91 -2.92 -14.70
CA TRP A 235 -4.30 -3.79 -13.68
C TRP A 235 -4.64 -5.28 -13.85
N TRP A 236 -5.76 -5.58 -14.51
CA TRP A 236 -6.22 -6.96 -14.71
C TRP A 236 -6.87 -7.14 -16.09
N PRO A 237 -6.40 -8.08 -16.93
CA PRO A 237 -6.89 -8.21 -18.30
C PRO A 237 -8.41 -8.46 -18.42
N ALA A 238 -9.01 -9.20 -17.48
CA ALA A 238 -10.44 -9.48 -17.55
C ALA A 238 -11.30 -8.21 -17.40
N ASN A 239 -10.77 -7.13 -16.85
CA ASN A 239 -11.51 -5.89 -16.62
C ASN A 239 -11.62 -4.99 -17.86
N ASP A 240 -11.04 -5.40 -18.99
CA ASP A 240 -11.29 -4.77 -20.30
C ASP A 240 -12.68 -5.14 -20.84
N ASP A 241 -13.25 -6.25 -20.37
CA ASP A 241 -14.63 -6.63 -20.63
C ASP A 241 -15.57 -6.00 -19.58
N PRO A 242 -16.53 -5.14 -19.97
CA PRO A 242 -17.53 -4.58 -19.06
C PRO A 242 -18.30 -5.62 -18.23
N ASP A 243 -18.46 -6.84 -18.73
CA ASP A 243 -19.17 -7.93 -18.03
C ASP A 243 -18.43 -8.39 -16.76
N PHE A 244 -17.12 -8.17 -16.67
CA PHE A 244 -16.34 -8.45 -15.45
C PHE A 244 -16.90 -7.71 -14.23
N TYR A 245 -17.37 -6.48 -14.43
CA TYR A 245 -17.93 -5.63 -13.38
C TYR A 245 -19.34 -6.05 -12.94
N GLN A 246 -19.96 -7.03 -13.62
CA GLN A 246 -21.24 -7.62 -13.21
C GLN A 246 -21.09 -8.68 -12.10
N ASN A 247 -19.86 -9.09 -11.78
CA ASN A 247 -19.59 -10.01 -10.67
C ASN A 247 -19.88 -9.34 -9.31
N ARG A 248 -21.11 -9.48 -8.83
CA ARG A 248 -21.57 -8.89 -7.55
C ARG A 248 -20.95 -9.51 -6.31
N ASP A 249 -20.33 -10.70 -6.41
CA ASP A 249 -19.58 -11.29 -5.30
C ASP A 249 -18.25 -10.58 -5.07
N TYR A 250 -17.72 -9.93 -6.10
CA TYR A 250 -16.52 -9.09 -6.03
C TYR A 250 -16.86 -7.60 -5.93
N PHE A 251 -17.63 -7.08 -6.88
CA PHE A 251 -18.12 -5.70 -6.95
C PHE A 251 -19.40 -5.55 -6.12
N ARG A 252 -19.27 -5.78 -4.81
CA ARG A 252 -20.41 -5.82 -3.88
C ARG A 252 -21.04 -4.44 -3.72
N PRO A 253 -22.36 -4.29 -3.89
CA PRO A 253 -23.03 -3.01 -3.62
C PRO A 253 -22.90 -2.63 -2.15
N ARG A 254 -23.13 -1.35 -1.83
CA ARG A 254 -23.13 -0.89 -0.45
C ARG A 254 -24.21 -1.63 0.33
N ARG A 255 -23.86 -2.13 1.51
CA ARG A 255 -24.86 -2.70 2.42
C ARG A 255 -25.67 -1.55 3.01
N ASN A 256 -26.97 -1.52 2.76
CA ASN A 256 -27.89 -0.68 3.52
C ASN A 256 -27.76 -1.09 5.00
N ARG A 257 -27.42 -0.13 5.85
CA ARG A 257 -27.32 -0.30 7.29
C ARG A 257 -28.51 0.35 7.94
#